data_AF-A0A1H5M6J4-F1
#
_entry.id   AF-A0A1H5M6J4-F1
#
_cell.length_a   1.000
_cell.length_b   1.000
_cell.length_c   1.000
_cell.angle_alpha   90.00
_cell.angle_beta   90.00
_cell.angle_gamma   90.00
#
_symmetry.space_group_name_H-M   'P 1'
#
loop_
_entity.id
_entity.type
_entity.pdbx_description
1 polymer ?
#
loop_
_entity_poly.entity_id
_entity_poly.type
_entity_poly.pdbx_seq_one_letter_code
_entity_poly.pdbx_strand_id
1 'polypeptide(L)'
;MIEKQPIGLAQELEALTGAPAAHRGPRCSVGALLEAADADVAASLRAVLDTTSVSATAIAETLSRYGDPVTAYTVNRHRRRGKPNGCRCE
;
A
#
# COMPACT_ATOMS: atom_id res chain seq x y z
N MET A 1 -23.67 31.62 10.55
CA MET A 1 -23.97 30.22 10.18
C MET A 1 -23.69 30.12 8.69
N ILE A 2 -22.74 29.30 8.24
CA ILE A 2 -22.44 29.16 6.81
C ILE A 2 -23.36 28.06 6.27
N GLU A 3 -24.31 28.43 5.42
CA GLU A 3 -25.17 27.49 4.72
C GLU A 3 -24.33 26.64 3.76
N LYS A 4 -24.21 25.34 4.05
CA LYS A 4 -23.60 24.37 3.13
C LYS A 4 -24.62 24.03 2.05
N GLN A 5 -24.57 24.74 0.92
CA GLN A 5 -25.35 24.41 -0.27
C GLN A 5 -24.70 23.22 -1.00
N PRO A 6 -25.37 22.05 -1.14
CA PRO A 6 -24.82 20.84 -1.75
C PRO A 6 -24.95 20.81 -3.29
N ILE A 7 -25.21 21.96 -3.93
CA ILE A 7 -25.39 22.03 -5.39
C ILE A 7 -24.10 21.59 -6.07
N GLY A 8 -24.19 20.55 -6.91
CA GLY A 8 -23.04 19.98 -7.63
C GLY A 8 -22.37 18.79 -6.94
N LEU A 9 -22.68 18.48 -5.67
CA LEU A 9 -22.08 17.38 -4.93
C LEU A 9 -22.28 16.01 -5.63
N ALA A 10 -23.46 15.78 -6.20
CA ALA A 10 -23.75 14.53 -6.91
C ALA A 10 -22.85 14.33 -8.14
N GLN A 11 -22.62 15.40 -8.93
CA GLN A 11 -21.73 15.37 -10.09
C GLN A 11 -20.25 15.19 -9.70
N GLU A 12 -19.83 15.83 -8.60
CA GLU A 12 -18.48 15.64 -8.05
C GLU A 12 -18.25 14.21 -7.56
N LEU A 13 -19.23 13.61 -6.87
CA LEU A 13 -19.15 12.23 -6.38
C LEU A 13 -19.13 11.22 -7.55
N GLU A 14 -19.92 11.45 -8.60
CA GLU A 14 -19.95 10.57 -9.78
C GLU A 14 -18.63 10.63 -10.56
N ALA A 15 -18.02 11.80 -10.66
CA ALA A 15 -16.67 11.96 -11.22
C ALA A 15 -15.59 11.21 -10.41
N LEU A 16 -15.73 11.11 -9.08
CA LEU A 16 -14.81 10.34 -8.25
C LEU A 16 -14.94 8.82 -8.46
N THR A 17 -16.14 8.33 -8.77
CA THR A 17 -16.34 6.88 -9.01
C THR A 17 -15.85 6.40 -10.37
N GLY A 18 -15.82 7.28 -11.39
CA GLY A 18 -15.34 6.95 -12.73
C GLY A 18 -13.83 7.11 -12.93
N ALA A 19 -13.13 7.80 -12.01
CA ALA A 19 -11.70 8.03 -12.14
C ALA A 19 -10.90 6.80 -11.69
N PRO A 20 -9.97 6.27 -12.51
CA PRO A 20 -9.03 5.26 -12.03
C PRO A 20 -8.23 5.86 -10.87
N ALA A 21 -8.07 5.09 -9.80
CA ALA A 21 -7.32 5.52 -8.63
C ALA A 21 -5.87 5.83 -9.04
N ALA A 22 -5.57 7.12 -9.25
CA ALA A 22 -4.21 7.54 -9.55
C ALA A 22 -3.30 7.08 -8.41
N HIS A 23 -2.33 6.23 -8.71
CA HIS A 23 -1.32 5.80 -7.75
C HIS A 23 -0.61 7.04 -7.20
N ARG A 24 -0.94 7.43 -5.96
CA ARG A 24 -0.35 8.62 -5.34
C ARG A 24 0.97 8.26 -4.67
N GLY A 25 2.06 8.57 -5.34
CA GLY A 25 3.42 8.62 -4.79
C GLY A 25 4.36 7.51 -5.27
N PRO A 26 5.66 7.60 -4.89
CA PRO A 26 6.64 6.58 -5.23
C PRO A 26 6.29 5.23 -4.60
N ARG A 27 6.63 4.13 -5.29
CA ARG A 27 6.48 2.78 -4.73
C ARG A 27 7.36 2.65 -3.49
N CYS A 28 6.83 2.04 -2.42
CA CYS A 28 7.64 1.74 -1.24
C CYS A 28 8.58 0.57 -1.53
N SER A 29 9.66 0.42 -0.76
CA SER A 29 10.67 -0.62 -0.95
C SER A 29 10.09 -2.05 -0.99
N VAL A 30 9.05 -2.33 -0.19
CA VAL A 30 8.33 -3.63 -0.24
C VAL A 30 7.60 -3.83 -1.57
N GLY A 31 7.01 -2.77 -2.11
CA GLY A 31 6.34 -2.81 -3.41
C GLY A 31 7.32 -2.97 -4.57
N ALA A 32 8.49 -2.32 -4.49
CA ALA A 32 9.57 -2.50 -5.46
C ALA A 32 10.10 -3.96 -5.45
N LEU A 33 10.30 -4.54 -4.27
CA LEU A 33 10.69 -5.95 -4.12
C LEU A 33 9.64 -6.90 -4.70
N LEU A 34 8.35 -6.64 -4.50
CA LEU A 34 7.26 -7.44 -5.06
C LEU A 34 7.17 -7.40 -6.59
N GLU A 35 7.62 -6.31 -7.20
CA GLU A 35 7.65 -6.16 -8.67
C GLU A 35 8.89 -6.81 -9.28
N ALA A 36 10.02 -6.76 -8.59
CA ALA A 36 11.27 -7.38 -9.03
C ALA A 36 11.29 -8.91 -8.80
N ALA A 37 10.50 -9.42 -7.85
CA ALA A 37 10.41 -10.84 -7.56
C ALA A 37 9.67 -11.61 -8.67
N ASP A 38 10.08 -12.87 -8.90
CA ASP A 38 9.32 -13.80 -9.72
C ASP A 38 7.92 -14.08 -9.12
N ALA A 39 7.05 -14.70 -9.91
CA ALA A 39 5.65 -14.91 -9.53
C ALA A 39 5.49 -15.72 -8.24
N ASP A 40 6.32 -16.74 -8.02
CA ASP A 40 6.22 -17.66 -6.88
C ASP A 40 6.74 -16.99 -5.59
N VAL A 41 7.86 -16.27 -5.69
CA VAL A 41 8.42 -15.47 -4.59
C VAL A 41 7.48 -14.32 -4.24
N ALA A 42 6.92 -13.63 -5.24
CA ALA A 42 5.98 -12.54 -5.00
C ALA A 42 4.68 -13.04 -4.37
N ALA A 43 4.17 -14.22 -4.76
CA ALA A 43 3.02 -14.84 -4.11
C ALA A 43 3.30 -15.20 -2.64
N SER A 44 4.46 -15.81 -2.39
CA SER A 44 4.90 -16.18 -1.03
C SER A 44 5.08 -14.95 -0.15
N LEU A 45 5.70 -13.89 -0.67
CA LEU A 45 5.90 -12.64 0.05
C LEU A 45 4.56 -11.96 0.37
N ARG A 46 3.60 -11.92 -0.58
CA ARG A 46 2.25 -11.40 -0.31
C ARG A 46 1.57 -12.16 0.83
N ALA A 47 1.63 -13.50 0.82
CA ALA A 47 1.05 -14.33 1.88
C ALA A 47 1.64 -14.01 3.27
N VAL A 48 2.97 -13.84 3.34
CA VAL A 48 3.64 -13.46 4.59
C VAL A 48 3.30 -12.04 5.04
N LEU A 49 3.20 -11.09 4.10
CA LEU A 49 2.81 -9.71 4.39
C LEU A 49 1.37 -9.65 4.94
N ASP A 50 0.46 -10.47 4.44
CA ASP A 50 -0.94 -10.50 4.89
C ASP A 50 -1.15 -11.28 6.20
N THR A 51 -0.18 -12.10 6.60
CA THR A 51 -0.24 -12.87 7.85
C THR A 51 0.12 -12.01 9.06
N THR A 52 -0.87 -11.65 9.88
CA THR A 52 -0.69 -10.76 11.05
C THR A 52 0.14 -11.36 12.18
N SER A 53 0.20 -12.70 12.29
CA SER A 53 1.03 -13.39 13.29
C SER A 53 2.53 -13.32 12.97
N VAL A 54 2.91 -13.06 11.72
CA VAL A 54 4.32 -12.86 11.37
C VAL A 54 4.72 -11.43 11.72
N SER A 55 5.80 -11.27 12.48
CA SER A 55 6.24 -9.95 12.94
C SER A 55 6.75 -9.09 11.78
N ALA A 56 6.40 -7.81 11.79
CA ALA A 56 6.87 -6.87 10.77
C ALA A 56 8.39 -6.70 10.81
N THR A 57 9.01 -6.83 11.98
CA THR A 57 10.46 -6.79 12.17
C THR A 57 11.15 -7.98 11.51
N ALA A 58 10.66 -9.22 11.72
CA ALA A 58 11.26 -10.40 11.09
C ALA A 58 11.16 -10.36 9.57
N ILE A 59 10.04 -9.84 9.04
CA ILE A 59 9.87 -9.63 7.60
C ILE A 59 10.87 -8.58 7.10
N ALA A 60 10.96 -7.44 7.78
CA ALA A 60 11.87 -6.36 7.42
C ALA A 60 13.34 -6.81 7.41
N GLU A 61 13.77 -7.55 8.43
CA GLU A 61 15.11 -8.14 8.51
C GLU A 61 15.37 -9.12 7.36
N THR A 62 14.39 -9.97 7.06
CA THR A 62 14.50 -10.93 5.96
C THR A 62 14.64 -10.21 4.62
N LEU A 63 13.75 -9.26 4.33
CA LEU A 63 13.77 -8.48 3.08
C LEU A 63 15.07 -7.68 2.92
N SER A 64 15.58 -7.09 4.00
CA SER A 64 16.82 -6.31 3.99
C SER A 64 18.06 -7.14 3.66
N ARG A 65 18.00 -8.48 3.75
CA ARG A 65 19.12 -9.36 3.35
C ARG A 65 19.23 -9.54 1.83
N TYR A 66 18.16 -9.27 1.09
CA TYR A 66 18.07 -9.54 -0.34
C TYR A 66 17.94 -8.26 -1.18
N GLY A 67 18.02 -7.08 -0.57
CA GLY A 67 17.88 -5.80 -1.26
C GLY A 67 18.10 -4.61 -0.35
N ASP A 68 17.51 -3.48 -0.72
CA ASP A 68 17.61 -2.25 0.06
C ASP A 68 17.07 -2.42 1.48
N PRO A 69 17.59 -1.65 2.46
CA PRO A 69 17.10 -1.70 3.83
C PRO A 69 15.59 -1.44 3.91
N VAL A 70 14.86 -2.44 4.41
CA VAL A 70 13.43 -2.35 4.71
C VAL A 70 13.26 -2.24 6.22
N THR A 71 12.45 -1.28 6.66
CA THR A 71 12.13 -1.13 8.10
C THR A 71 10.82 -1.83 8.45
N ALA A 72 10.66 -2.22 9.72
CA ALA A 72 9.40 -2.73 10.25
C ALA A 72 8.24 -1.71 10.07
N TYR A 73 8.54 -0.41 10.10
CA TYR A 73 7.58 0.64 9.81
C TYR A 73 7.10 0.57 8.35
N THR A 74 8.01 0.41 7.39
CA THR A 74 7.68 0.24 5.97
C THR A 74 6.78 -0.97 5.76
N VAL A 75 7.09 -2.11 6.40
CA VAL A 75 6.25 -3.32 6.35
C VAL A 75 4.86 -3.06 6.93
N ASN A 76 4.76 -2.47 8.12
CA ASN A 76 3.47 -2.15 8.74
C ASN A 76 2.65 -1.15 7.92
N ARG A 77 3.30 -0.18 7.28
CA ARG A 77 2.65 0.75 6.37
C ARG A 77 2.14 0.03 5.12
N HIS A 78 2.93 -0.89 4.57
CA HIS A 78 2.53 -1.70 3.42
C HIS A 78 1.36 -2.63 3.75
N ARG A 79 1.33 -3.26 4.93
CA ARG A 79 0.20 -4.05 5.42
C ARG A 79 -1.12 -3.28 5.49
N ARG A 80 -1.05 -1.96 5.68
CA ARG A 80 -2.21 -1.07 5.70
C ARG A 80 -2.57 -0.54 4.31
N ARG A 81 -2.01 -1.09 3.23
CA ARG A 81 -2.30 -0.69 1.85
C ARG A 81 -3.81 -0.53 1.59
N GLY A 82 -4.15 0.46 0.79
CA GLY A 82 -5.54 0.90 0.58
C GLY A 82 -6.14 1.78 1.70
N LYS A 83 -5.61 1.75 2.94
CA LYS A 83 -6.09 2.59 4.06
C LYS A 83 -5.49 4.00 4.03
N PRO A 84 -6.10 5.01 4.70
CA PRO A 84 -5.62 6.40 4.72
C PRO A 84 -4.13 6.57 5.06
N ASN A 85 -3.62 5.76 6.00
CA ASN A 85 -2.22 5.79 6.45
C ASN A 85 -1.39 4.59 5.90
N GLY A 86 -1.86 3.95 4.84
CA GLY A 86 -1.23 2.80 4.20
C GLY A 86 -0.28 3.16 3.06
N CYS A 87 0.38 2.15 2.48
CA CYS A 87 0.98 2.32 1.16
C CYS A 87 -0.13 2.49 0.09
N ARG A 88 0.18 3.23 -0.97
CA ARG A 88 -0.59 3.34 -2.22
C ARG A 88 0.11 2.61 -3.37
N CYS A 89 0.76 1.49 -3.03
CA CYS A 89 1.58 0.68 -3.93
C CYS A 89 0.74 -0.19 -4.90
N GLU A 90 -0.59 -0.12 -4.81
CA GLU A 90 -1.57 -0.96 -5.52
C GLU A 90 -2.43 -0.12 -6.44
#